data_AF-A0AAU7FCP2-F1
#
_entry.id   AF-A0AAU7FCP2-F1
#
_cell.length_a   1.000
_cell.length_b   1.000
_cell.length_c   1.000
_cell.angle_alpha   90.00
_cell.angle_beta   90.00
_cell.angle_gamma   90.00
#
_symmetry.space_group_name_H-M   'P 1'
#
loop_
_entity.id
_entity.type
_entity.pdbx_description
1 polymer ?
#
loop_
_entity_poly.entity_id
_entity_poly.type
_entity_poly.pdbx_seq_one_letter_code
_entity_poly.pdbx_strand_id
1 'polypeptide(L)'
;MADWSIWKTLEDWRNKRHELDPIFARAGVAPELESLANRLATDLRRVPPTKPLMSGDSSRDDKEMAAYYEAYFRHYDEALYKAETLVRMPWVPEAAPTGRAVLAEVERIRKEMRTHPGTHPPFEPLDQLIQQYIRLDDPDLKIPAELMSARRQMLIEIAGYPLTVQHSIKDPYDDSVPPLSSEDFCTQLHDKMQQYLEQDWLHCRVVTQWYISLALDAALARKKRDAGDDSRIRSMLKRRWPTMSVLFPEIEHIDQVWYLGLSMGAIACLLMELWLLAVPLILWLNLSLGGHRRERKEMEARRAQLASRAQSLKTVRDRFSHNQLPLERLAPMLRQLDEKGEYFDDRVFALLNLHQFAA
;
A
#
# COMPACT_ATOMS: atom_id res chain seq x y z
N MET A 1 -25.53 13.19 6.93
CA MET A 1 -25.28 11.74 7.16
C MET A 1 -23.78 11.45 7.03
N ALA A 2 -22.92 12.09 7.84
CA ALA A 2 -21.46 12.04 7.67
C ALA A 2 -20.68 11.35 8.80
N ASP A 3 -21.32 10.99 9.93
CA ASP A 3 -20.55 10.50 11.09
C ASP A 3 -20.28 8.99 11.05
N TRP A 4 -21.18 8.17 10.50
CA TRP A 4 -21.01 6.71 10.52
C TRP A 4 -19.91 6.19 9.57
N SER A 5 -19.73 6.85 8.42
CA SER A 5 -18.65 6.49 7.48
C SER A 5 -17.28 6.80 8.06
N ILE A 6 -17.15 7.87 8.85
CA ILE A 6 -15.90 8.26 9.51
C ILE A 6 -15.55 7.24 10.60
N TRP A 7 -16.51 6.88 11.46
CA TRP A 7 -16.31 5.83 12.47
C TRP A 7 -15.94 4.49 11.85
N LYS A 8 -16.60 4.09 10.76
CA LYS A 8 -16.26 2.86 10.04
C LYS A 8 -14.85 2.91 9.46
N THR A 9 -14.45 4.04 8.85
CA THR A 9 -13.07 4.19 8.39
C THR A 9 -12.07 4.15 9.54
N LEU A 10 -12.31 4.85 10.66
CA LEU A 10 -11.42 4.82 11.82
C LEU A 10 -11.30 3.42 12.42
N GLU A 11 -12.39 2.66 12.46
CA GLU A 11 -12.40 1.27 12.88
C GLU A 11 -11.63 0.38 11.90
N ASP A 12 -11.79 0.59 10.59
CA ASP A 12 -10.99 -0.11 9.55
C ASP A 12 -9.50 0.23 9.64
N TRP A 13 -9.15 1.49 9.95
CA TRP A 13 -7.76 1.92 10.17
C TRP A 13 -7.19 1.31 11.45
N ARG A 14 -7.96 1.28 12.54
CA ARG A 14 -7.60 0.59 13.79
C ARG A 14 -7.41 -0.90 13.58
N ASN A 15 -8.30 -1.53 12.82
CA ASN A 15 -8.21 -2.93 12.43
C ASN A 15 -7.10 -3.19 11.41
N LYS A 16 -6.53 -2.19 10.74
CA LYS A 16 -5.35 -2.41 9.87
C LYS A 16 -4.04 -2.11 10.59
N ARG A 17 -4.08 -1.38 11.71
CA ARG A 17 -2.89 -1.03 12.50
C ARG A 17 -2.15 -2.28 12.99
N HIS A 18 -2.87 -3.27 13.52
CA HIS A 18 -2.25 -4.51 14.00
C HIS A 18 -1.54 -5.31 12.89
N GLU A 19 -1.96 -5.19 11.63
CA GLU A 19 -1.29 -5.83 10.48
C GLU A 19 0.01 -5.09 10.08
N LEU A 20 0.13 -3.81 10.45
CA LEU A 20 1.31 -2.97 10.19
C LEU A 20 2.31 -2.96 11.34
N ASP A 21 1.87 -3.24 12.57
CA ASP A 21 2.70 -3.26 13.78
C ASP A 21 3.99 -4.09 13.62
N PRO A 22 3.99 -5.29 12.98
CA PRO A 22 5.21 -6.06 12.77
C PRO A 22 6.24 -5.36 11.86
N ILE A 23 5.80 -4.56 10.88
CA ILE A 23 6.70 -3.81 10.00
C ILE A 23 7.30 -2.63 10.75
N PHE A 24 6.47 -1.87 11.47
CA PHE A 24 6.94 -0.75 12.28
C PHE A 24 7.91 -1.21 13.37
N ALA A 25 7.63 -2.34 13.99
CA ALA A 25 8.51 -2.97 14.96
C ALA A 25 9.88 -3.33 14.37
N ARG A 26 9.95 -3.88 13.14
CA ARG A 26 11.23 -4.19 12.46
C ARG A 26 12.04 -2.92 12.11
N ALA A 27 11.36 -1.79 11.94
CA ALA A 27 11.97 -0.47 11.77
C ALA A 27 12.31 0.23 13.10
N GLY A 28 12.12 -0.45 14.24
CA GLY A 28 12.39 0.09 15.57
C GLY A 28 11.43 1.21 15.96
N VAL A 29 10.15 1.11 15.56
CA VAL A 29 9.09 2.06 15.92
C VAL A 29 7.95 1.28 16.58
N ALA A 30 7.89 1.32 17.92
CA ALA A 30 6.76 0.74 18.67
C ALA A 30 6.47 1.56 19.95
N PRO A 31 5.63 2.60 19.87
CA PRO A 31 5.25 3.39 21.05
C PRO A 31 4.52 2.56 22.11
N GLU A 32 3.92 1.44 21.71
CA GLU A 32 3.25 0.50 22.61
C GLU A 32 4.24 -0.23 23.52
N LEU A 33 5.44 -0.57 23.04
CA LEU A 33 6.49 -1.20 23.86
C LEU A 33 7.00 -0.25 24.93
N GLU A 34 7.21 1.03 24.60
CA GLU A 34 7.60 2.05 25.58
C GLU A 34 6.53 2.23 26.66
N SER A 35 5.25 2.28 26.27
CA SER A 35 4.14 2.37 27.23
C SER A 35 4.07 1.16 28.16
N LEU A 36 4.24 -0.06 27.61
CA LEU A 36 4.25 -1.29 28.38
C LEU A 36 5.43 -1.36 29.34
N ALA A 37 6.61 -0.95 28.91
CA ALA A 37 7.81 -0.91 29.75
C ALA A 37 7.68 0.06 30.92
N ASN A 38 7.12 1.25 30.68
CA ASN A 38 6.86 2.22 31.74
C ASN A 38 5.85 1.69 32.77
N ARG A 39 4.78 1.02 32.31
CA ARG A 39 3.83 0.35 33.20
C ARG A 39 4.50 -0.76 34.00
N LEU A 40 5.35 -1.55 33.35
CA LEU A 40 6.06 -2.65 33.96
C LEU A 40 7.05 -2.16 35.03
N ALA A 41 7.83 -1.12 34.74
CA ALA A 41 8.71 -0.49 35.73
C ALA A 41 7.93 0.03 36.94
N THR A 42 6.72 0.56 36.72
CA THR A 42 5.83 1.00 37.80
C THR A 42 5.32 -0.19 38.62
N ASP A 43 4.91 -1.28 37.96
CA ASP A 43 4.40 -2.50 38.60
C ASP A 43 5.49 -3.21 39.41
N LEU A 44 6.73 -3.26 38.92
CA LEU A 44 7.87 -3.86 39.63
C LEU A 44 8.28 -3.06 40.88
N ARG A 45 8.03 -1.74 40.91
CA ARG A 45 8.34 -0.86 42.06
C ARG A 45 7.22 -0.84 43.11
N ARG A 46 6.12 -1.57 42.91
CA ARG A 46 5.03 -1.64 43.89
C ARG A 46 5.49 -2.37 45.15
N VAL A 47 5.06 -1.84 46.29
CA VAL A 47 5.34 -2.42 47.61
C VAL A 47 4.65 -3.79 47.68
N PRO A 48 5.33 -4.84 48.17
CA PRO A 48 4.71 -6.14 48.34
C PRO A 48 3.53 -6.05 49.32
N PRO A 49 2.60 -7.03 49.30
CA PRO A 49 1.58 -7.13 50.34
C PRO A 49 2.21 -7.04 51.74
N THR A 50 1.48 -6.44 52.69
CA THR A 50 1.93 -6.32 54.08
C THR A 50 1.95 -7.68 54.76
N LYS A 51 3.02 -7.97 55.52
CA LYS A 51 3.10 -9.20 56.31
C LYS A 51 1.97 -9.24 57.35
N PRO A 52 1.33 -10.40 57.57
CA PRO A 52 0.29 -10.54 58.59
C PRO A 52 0.89 -10.32 59.98
N LEU A 53 0.06 -9.79 60.90
CA LEU A 53 0.44 -9.66 62.30
C LEU A 53 0.33 -11.03 62.96
N MET A 54 1.39 -11.50 63.60
CA MET A 54 1.40 -12.80 64.28
C MET A 54 0.47 -12.76 65.48
N SER A 55 -0.46 -13.71 65.55
CA SER A 55 -1.49 -13.82 66.59
C SER A 55 -1.01 -14.59 67.82
N GLY A 56 0.10 -15.34 67.70
CA GLY A 56 0.64 -16.21 68.75
C GLY A 56 0.07 -17.63 68.74
N ASP A 57 -0.91 -17.91 67.89
CA ASP A 57 -1.39 -19.27 67.60
C ASP A 57 -0.62 -19.85 66.43
N SER A 58 0.30 -20.79 66.71
CA SER A 58 1.16 -21.44 65.71
C SER A 58 0.40 -21.97 64.48
N SER A 59 -0.77 -22.57 64.68
CA SER A 59 -1.51 -23.22 63.59
C SER A 59 -2.19 -22.22 62.64
N ARG A 60 -2.52 -21.04 63.19
CA ARG A 60 -3.15 -19.94 62.47
C ARG A 60 -2.09 -19.08 61.78
N ASP A 61 -1.01 -18.77 62.50
CA ASP A 61 0.12 -17.99 61.99
C ASP A 61 0.76 -18.70 60.79
N ASP A 62 0.91 -20.03 60.81
CA ASP A 62 1.43 -20.81 59.68
C ASP A 62 0.53 -20.71 58.42
N LYS A 63 -0.79 -20.74 58.59
CA LYS A 63 -1.75 -20.61 57.49
C LYS A 63 -1.77 -19.19 56.91
N GLU A 64 -1.74 -18.18 57.77
CA GLU A 64 -1.71 -16.77 57.36
C GLU A 64 -0.39 -16.45 56.64
N MET A 65 0.74 -17.00 57.10
CA MET A 65 2.04 -16.89 56.43
C MET A 65 2.08 -17.61 55.08
N ALA A 66 1.49 -18.80 54.97
CA ALA A 66 1.39 -19.51 53.70
C ALA A 66 0.55 -18.72 52.66
N ALA A 67 -0.60 -18.19 53.08
CA ALA A 67 -1.44 -17.34 52.23
C ALA A 67 -0.73 -16.03 51.84
N TYR A 68 0.04 -15.44 52.76
CA TYR A 68 0.89 -14.29 52.50
C TYR A 68 1.92 -14.57 51.40
N TYR A 69 2.63 -15.70 51.49
CA TYR A 69 3.63 -16.07 50.48
C TYR A 69 2.98 -16.30 49.11
N GLU A 70 1.84 -16.96 49.05
CA GLU A 70 1.10 -17.15 47.79
C GLU A 70 0.68 -15.81 47.16
N ALA A 71 0.16 -14.88 47.98
CA ALA A 71 -0.20 -13.53 47.52
C ALA A 71 1.03 -12.73 47.05
N TYR A 72 2.16 -12.84 47.77
CA TYR A 72 3.44 -12.24 47.40
C TYR A 72 3.93 -12.76 46.04
N PHE A 73 3.88 -14.07 45.79
CA PHE A 73 4.28 -14.64 44.51
C PHE A 73 3.39 -14.14 43.37
N ARG A 74 2.07 -14.18 43.55
CA ARG A 74 1.11 -13.71 42.54
C ARG A 74 1.29 -12.23 42.20
N HIS A 75 1.61 -11.41 43.19
CA HIS A 75 1.81 -9.97 42.99
C HIS A 75 2.91 -9.66 41.97
N TYR A 76 4.07 -10.32 42.09
CA TYR A 76 5.20 -10.07 41.19
C TYR A 76 5.17 -10.94 39.94
N ASP A 77 4.58 -12.14 39.98
CA ASP A 77 4.52 -13.02 38.81
C ASP A 77 3.70 -12.41 37.67
N GLU A 78 2.67 -11.60 37.97
CA GLU A 78 1.95 -10.85 36.95
C GLU A 78 2.86 -9.86 36.19
N ALA A 79 3.71 -9.13 36.91
CA ALA A 79 4.66 -8.19 36.31
C ALA A 79 5.77 -8.91 35.51
N LEU A 80 6.26 -10.04 36.03
CA LEU A 80 7.24 -10.89 35.34
C LEU A 80 6.65 -11.51 34.07
N TYR A 81 5.41 -11.97 34.11
CA TYR A 81 4.69 -12.47 32.93
C TYR A 81 4.49 -11.39 31.86
N LYS A 82 4.24 -10.13 32.26
CA LYS A 82 4.21 -8.99 31.33
C LYS A 82 5.58 -8.76 30.67
N ALA A 83 6.69 -8.94 31.40
CA ALA A 83 8.04 -8.83 30.83
C ALA A 83 8.29 -9.91 29.77
N GLU A 84 7.89 -11.16 30.05
CA GLU A 84 7.99 -12.26 29.09
C GLU A 84 7.12 -12.01 27.85
N THR A 85 5.93 -11.46 28.05
CA THR A 85 5.02 -11.11 26.96
C THR A 85 5.62 -10.01 26.08
N LEU A 86 6.29 -9.02 26.68
CA LEU A 86 6.98 -7.94 25.96
C LEU A 86 8.07 -8.47 25.03
N VAL A 87 8.87 -9.45 25.48
CA VAL A 87 9.93 -10.08 24.65
C VAL A 87 9.34 -10.93 23.50
N ARG A 88 8.11 -11.45 23.67
CA ARG A 88 7.43 -12.25 22.64
C ARG A 88 6.76 -11.41 21.54
N MET A 89 6.57 -10.12 21.77
CA MET A 89 6.01 -9.22 20.76
C MET A 89 6.95 -9.10 19.55
N PRO A 90 6.44 -8.86 18.34
CA PRO A 90 7.29 -8.60 17.18
C PRO A 90 8.15 -7.37 17.49
N TRP A 91 9.47 -7.56 17.44
CA TRP A 91 10.46 -6.50 17.60
C TRP A 91 11.62 -6.69 16.63
N VAL A 92 12.57 -5.77 16.68
CA VAL A 92 13.78 -5.78 15.88
C VAL A 92 14.55 -7.10 16.13
N PRO A 93 14.85 -7.91 15.09
CA PRO A 93 15.50 -9.21 15.26
C PRO A 93 16.90 -9.10 15.89
N GLU A 94 17.57 -7.97 15.69
CA GLU A 94 18.85 -7.65 16.32
C GLU A 94 18.77 -7.56 17.85
N ALA A 95 17.59 -7.34 18.43
CA ALA A 95 17.37 -7.29 19.88
C ALA A 95 17.15 -8.68 20.54
N ALA A 96 17.07 -9.75 19.75
CA ALA A 96 16.88 -11.12 20.24
C ALA A 96 17.84 -11.55 21.37
N PRO A 97 19.17 -11.28 21.31
CA PRO A 97 20.09 -11.55 22.41
C PRO A 97 19.72 -10.84 23.72
N THR A 98 19.45 -9.53 23.67
CA THR A 98 19.02 -8.76 24.85
C THR A 98 17.67 -9.29 25.38
N GLY A 99 16.76 -9.70 24.50
CA GLY A 99 15.52 -10.36 24.89
C GLY A 99 15.74 -11.69 25.63
N ARG A 100 16.73 -12.49 25.24
CA ARG A 100 17.11 -13.71 25.98
C ARG A 100 17.68 -13.39 27.35
N ALA A 101 18.46 -12.31 27.48
CA ALA A 101 18.97 -11.85 28.77
C ALA A 101 17.84 -11.44 29.71
N VAL A 102 16.82 -10.73 29.20
CA VAL A 102 15.60 -10.40 29.97
C VAL A 102 14.90 -11.67 30.48
N LEU A 103 14.71 -12.68 29.63
CA LEU A 103 14.07 -13.94 30.03
C LEU A 103 14.88 -14.70 31.09
N ALA A 104 16.21 -14.75 30.95
CA ALA A 104 17.10 -15.38 31.94
C ALA A 104 17.02 -14.66 33.29
N GLU A 105 16.93 -13.33 33.29
CA GLU A 105 16.82 -12.53 34.51
C GLU A 105 15.46 -12.70 35.19
N VAL A 106 14.38 -12.81 34.42
CA VAL A 106 13.05 -13.16 34.94
C VAL A 106 13.07 -14.52 35.64
N GLU A 107 13.72 -15.53 35.05
CA GLU A 107 13.88 -16.84 35.69
C GLU A 107 14.73 -16.78 36.97
N ARG A 108 15.80 -15.98 36.97
CA ARG A 108 16.65 -15.75 38.15
C ARG A 108 15.83 -15.15 39.29
N ILE A 109 15.04 -14.12 39.03
CA ILE A 109 14.18 -13.47 40.01
C ILE A 109 13.11 -14.44 40.54
N ARG A 110 12.48 -15.24 39.67
CA ARG A 110 11.53 -16.27 40.12
C ARG A 110 12.18 -17.29 41.06
N LYS A 111 13.43 -17.70 40.80
CA LYS A 111 14.19 -18.59 41.70
C LYS A 111 14.48 -17.90 43.02
N GLU A 112 14.92 -16.64 42.99
CA GLU A 112 15.24 -15.85 44.17
C GLU A 112 14.02 -15.67 45.09
N MET A 113 12.86 -15.31 44.51
CA MET A 113 11.59 -15.21 45.24
C MET A 113 11.19 -16.53 45.92
N ARG A 114 11.45 -17.67 45.28
CA ARG A 114 11.20 -19.00 45.86
C ARG A 114 12.13 -19.33 47.02
N THR A 115 13.38 -18.88 46.96
CA THR A 115 14.37 -19.10 48.01
C THR A 115 14.21 -18.16 49.21
N HIS A 116 13.78 -16.91 48.99
CA HIS A 116 13.69 -15.87 50.02
C HIS A 116 12.33 -15.16 49.99
N PRO A 117 11.23 -15.84 50.34
CA PRO A 117 9.90 -15.30 50.18
C PRO A 117 9.63 -14.12 51.13
N GLY A 118 8.97 -13.07 50.65
CA GLY A 118 8.66 -11.87 51.43
C GLY A 118 9.80 -10.85 51.57
N THR A 119 10.86 -10.97 50.76
CA THR A 119 11.87 -9.92 50.53
C THR A 119 11.63 -9.25 49.18
N HIS A 120 11.98 -7.97 49.01
CA HIS A 120 11.83 -7.31 47.72
C HIS A 120 13.00 -7.72 46.80
N PRO A 121 12.76 -8.40 45.66
CA PRO A 121 13.84 -8.80 44.77
C PRO A 121 14.56 -7.59 44.15
N PRO A 122 15.83 -7.73 43.76
CA PRO A 122 16.53 -6.68 43.02
C PRO A 122 16.01 -6.61 41.57
N PHE A 123 15.06 -5.70 41.30
CA PHE A 123 14.49 -5.49 39.96
C PHE A 123 15.28 -4.48 39.10
N GLU A 124 16.28 -3.81 39.66
CA GLU A 124 17.07 -2.81 38.96
C GLU A 124 17.82 -3.35 37.73
N PRO A 125 18.43 -4.56 37.77
CA PRO A 125 19.02 -5.18 36.57
C PRO A 125 17.98 -5.46 35.48
N LEU A 126 16.78 -5.90 35.87
CA LEU A 126 15.69 -6.18 34.93
C LEU A 126 15.18 -4.90 34.26
N ASP A 127 15.00 -3.80 35.01
CA ASP A 127 14.59 -2.49 34.46
C ASP A 127 15.63 -1.97 33.46
N GLN A 128 16.93 -2.09 33.78
CA GLN A 128 18.02 -1.72 32.87
C GLN A 128 18.01 -2.54 31.57
N LEU A 129 17.87 -3.87 31.66
CA LEU A 129 17.80 -4.75 30.49
C LEU A 129 16.58 -4.46 29.61
N ILE A 130 15.43 -4.15 30.21
CA ILE A 130 14.21 -3.79 29.47
C ILE A 130 14.39 -2.45 28.75
N GLN A 131 15.03 -1.46 29.40
CA GLN A 131 15.34 -0.18 28.75
C GLN A 131 16.35 -0.35 27.60
N GLN A 132 17.37 -1.20 27.79
CA GLN A 132 18.33 -1.54 26.74
C GLN A 132 17.65 -2.25 25.56
N TYR A 133 16.75 -3.20 25.83
CA TYR A 133 16.00 -3.93 24.81
C TYR A 133 15.15 -3.01 23.92
N ILE A 134 14.54 -1.97 24.51
CA ILE A 134 13.67 -1.02 23.79
C ILE A 134 14.49 0.01 23.03
N ARG A 135 15.56 0.53 23.65
CA ARG A 135 16.40 1.54 23.01
C ARG A 135 17.37 0.95 21.98
N LEU A 136 17.57 -0.37 22.01
CA LEU A 136 18.56 -1.07 21.19
C LEU A 136 20.00 -0.62 21.52
N ASP A 137 20.23 -0.15 22.74
CA ASP A 137 21.48 0.45 23.22
C ASP A 137 22.35 -0.59 23.98
N ASP A 138 22.41 -1.82 23.49
CA ASP A 138 23.20 -2.86 24.13
C ASP A 138 24.70 -2.69 23.77
N PRO A 139 25.60 -2.48 24.75
CA PRO A 139 27.00 -2.19 24.50
C PRO A 139 27.75 -3.33 23.78
N ASP A 140 27.27 -4.57 23.92
CA ASP A 140 27.86 -5.75 23.28
C ASP A 140 27.31 -5.97 21.86
N LEU A 141 26.15 -5.40 21.55
CA LEU A 141 25.57 -5.39 20.21
C LEU A 141 25.86 -4.08 19.51
N LYS A 142 26.91 -4.09 18.67
CA LYS A 142 27.16 -3.01 17.71
C LYS A 142 26.11 -3.03 16.59
N ILE A 143 24.86 -2.73 16.92
CA ILE A 143 23.85 -2.40 15.92
C ILE A 143 24.27 -1.06 15.31
N PRO A 144 24.54 -0.97 14.00
CA PRO A 144 24.89 0.30 13.39
C PRO A 144 23.69 1.25 13.53
N ALA A 145 23.88 2.42 14.14
CA ALA A 145 22.82 3.43 14.25
C ALA A 145 22.24 3.83 12.87
N GLU A 146 23.05 3.71 11.82
CA GLU A 146 22.68 3.94 10.43
C GLU A 146 21.67 2.90 9.89
N LEU A 147 21.65 1.68 10.44
CA LEU A 147 20.78 0.62 9.93
C LEU A 147 19.31 0.89 10.27
N MET A 148 19.01 1.34 11.49
CA MET A 148 17.64 1.69 11.90
C MET A 148 17.13 2.92 11.15
N SER A 149 17.98 3.94 10.96
CA SER A 149 17.61 5.12 10.17
C SER A 149 17.38 4.77 8.70
N ALA A 150 18.22 3.91 8.10
CA ALA A 150 18.01 3.39 6.75
C ALA A 150 16.70 2.59 6.63
N ARG A 151 16.36 1.71 7.59
CA ARG A 151 15.08 0.98 7.59
C ARG A 151 13.88 1.93 7.69
N ARG A 152 13.96 2.96 8.52
CA ARG A 152 12.89 3.98 8.63
C ARG A 152 12.73 4.75 7.33
N GLN A 153 13.83 5.12 6.69
CA GLN A 153 13.81 5.78 5.40
C GLN A 153 13.20 4.89 4.31
N MET A 154 13.61 3.61 4.23
CA MET A 154 13.00 2.63 3.31
C MET A 154 11.50 2.45 3.57
N LEU A 155 11.08 2.41 4.84
CA LEU A 155 9.66 2.32 5.20
C LEU A 155 8.87 3.52 4.67
N ILE A 156 9.40 4.73 4.81
CA ILE A 156 8.75 5.96 4.32
C ILE A 156 8.75 6.00 2.79
N GLU A 157 9.89 5.73 2.16
CA GLU A 157 10.09 5.88 0.72
C GLU A 157 9.44 4.79 -0.12
N ILE A 158 9.30 3.57 0.43
CA ILE A 158 8.72 2.42 -0.26
C ILE A 158 7.30 2.22 0.26
N ALA A 159 7.13 1.73 1.50
CA ALA A 159 5.80 1.42 2.02
C ALA A 159 4.88 2.65 2.18
N GLY A 160 5.45 3.84 2.38
CA GLY A 160 4.72 5.11 2.43
C GLY A 160 4.36 5.70 1.06
N TYR A 161 5.00 5.28 -0.03
CA TYR A 161 4.78 5.86 -1.36
C TYR A 161 3.32 5.79 -1.84
N PRO A 162 2.57 4.67 -1.67
CA PRO A 162 1.16 4.65 -2.05
C PRO A 162 0.31 5.68 -1.29
N LEU A 163 0.67 5.99 -0.04
CA LEU A 163 -0.04 6.97 0.77
C LEU A 163 0.30 8.40 0.35
N THR A 164 1.56 8.69 0.01
CA THR A 164 1.95 10.01 -0.50
C THR A 164 1.24 10.32 -1.81
N VAL A 165 1.13 9.33 -2.71
CA VAL A 165 0.39 9.48 -3.96
C VAL A 165 -1.11 9.68 -3.72
N GLN A 166 -1.71 8.94 -2.78
CA GLN A 166 -3.13 9.15 -2.44
C GLN A 166 -3.39 10.54 -1.84
N HIS A 167 -2.42 11.11 -1.12
CA HIS A 167 -2.51 12.45 -0.58
C HIS A 167 -2.39 13.49 -1.69
N SER A 168 -1.39 13.37 -2.57
CA SER A 168 -1.20 14.30 -3.68
C SER A 168 -2.36 14.29 -4.67
N ILE A 169 -3.01 13.14 -4.92
CA ILE A 169 -4.22 13.07 -5.76
C ILE A 169 -5.39 13.85 -5.16
N LYS A 170 -5.48 13.94 -3.82
CA LYS A 170 -6.55 14.67 -3.13
C LYS A 170 -6.29 16.18 -3.13
N ASP A 171 -5.03 16.58 -3.18
CA ASP A 171 -4.61 17.98 -3.15
C ASP A 171 -4.39 18.53 -4.58
N PRO A 172 -5.27 19.40 -5.09
CA PRO A 172 -5.23 19.86 -6.48
C PRO A 172 -4.03 20.77 -6.84
N TYR A 173 -3.18 21.13 -5.87
CA TYR A 173 -2.03 22.03 -6.05
C TYR A 173 -0.69 21.35 -5.75
N ASP A 174 -0.68 20.04 -5.48
CA ASP A 174 0.53 19.31 -5.17
C ASP A 174 1.16 18.73 -6.45
N ASP A 175 2.23 19.38 -6.92
CA ASP A 175 3.00 18.96 -8.09
C ASP A 175 4.11 17.93 -7.76
N SER A 176 4.14 17.40 -6.53
CA SER A 176 5.17 16.44 -6.10
C SER A 176 5.10 15.09 -6.83
N VAL A 177 3.93 14.72 -7.35
CA VAL A 177 3.71 13.45 -8.06
C VAL A 177 3.22 13.71 -9.48
N PRO A 178 3.85 13.11 -10.51
CA PRO A 178 3.37 13.25 -11.88
C PRO A 178 1.96 12.67 -12.05
N PRO A 179 1.18 13.15 -13.03
CA PRO A 179 -0.20 12.73 -13.20
C PRO A 179 -0.28 11.23 -13.47
N LEU A 180 -1.26 10.53 -12.87
CA LEU A 180 -1.42 9.07 -12.96
C LEU A 180 -1.49 8.49 -14.38
N SER A 181 -1.83 9.32 -15.37
CA SER A 181 -1.90 8.92 -16.79
C SER A 181 -0.58 9.05 -17.55
N SER A 182 0.47 9.60 -16.92
CA SER A 182 1.79 9.82 -17.53
C SER A 182 2.65 8.56 -17.49
N GLU A 183 3.62 8.52 -18.42
CA GLU A 183 4.65 7.48 -18.46
C GLU A 183 5.66 7.64 -17.31
N ASP A 184 5.95 8.87 -16.89
CA ASP A 184 6.81 9.17 -15.74
C ASP A 184 6.27 8.54 -14.46
N PHE A 185 4.98 8.71 -14.20
CA PHE A 185 4.32 8.07 -13.05
C PHE A 185 4.40 6.54 -13.13
N CYS A 186 4.21 5.97 -14.33
CA CYS A 186 4.33 4.53 -14.51
C CYS A 186 5.73 4.06 -14.14
N THR A 187 6.77 4.71 -14.66
CA THR A 187 8.17 4.34 -14.37
C THR A 187 8.46 4.40 -12.87
N GLN A 188 8.06 5.50 -12.19
CA GLN A 188 8.21 5.63 -10.75
C GLN A 188 7.48 4.53 -9.96
N LEU A 189 6.23 4.21 -10.35
CA LEU A 189 5.47 3.15 -9.70
C LEU A 189 6.16 1.78 -9.87
N HIS A 190 6.63 1.46 -11.07
CA HIS A 190 7.31 0.19 -11.33
C HIS A 190 8.61 0.08 -10.54
N ASP A 191 9.39 1.15 -10.44
CA ASP A 191 10.63 1.18 -9.66
C ASP A 191 10.35 0.95 -8.16
N LYS A 192 9.32 1.61 -7.62
CA LYS A 192 8.90 1.43 -6.23
C LYS A 192 8.33 0.05 -5.95
N MET A 193 7.56 -0.52 -6.88
CA MET A 193 7.09 -1.90 -6.80
C MET A 193 8.24 -2.91 -6.80
N GLN A 194 9.27 -2.68 -7.63
CA GLN A 194 10.45 -3.52 -7.69
C GLN A 194 11.25 -3.45 -6.38
N GLN A 195 11.50 -2.25 -5.86
CA GLN A 195 12.15 -2.06 -4.56
C GLN A 195 11.37 -2.76 -3.43
N TYR A 196 10.04 -2.74 -3.48
CA TYR A 196 9.21 -3.45 -2.51
C TYR A 196 9.34 -4.98 -2.64
N LEU A 197 9.33 -5.51 -3.87
CA LEU A 197 9.51 -6.95 -4.12
C LEU A 197 10.87 -7.45 -3.62
N GLU A 198 11.92 -6.63 -3.73
CA GLU A 198 13.28 -6.97 -3.30
C GLU A 198 13.46 -6.96 -1.76
N GLN A 199 12.56 -6.33 -1.01
CA GLN A 199 12.68 -6.17 0.44
C GLN A 199 11.67 -7.02 1.23
N ASP A 200 12.04 -8.28 1.49
CA ASP A 200 11.20 -9.27 2.19
C ASP A 200 10.64 -8.80 3.55
N TRP A 201 11.41 -8.00 4.28
CA TRP A 201 11.00 -7.56 5.61
C TRP A 201 9.86 -6.53 5.61
N LEU A 202 9.61 -5.86 4.47
CA LEU A 202 8.51 -4.91 4.25
C LEU A 202 7.22 -5.58 3.76
N HIS A 203 7.27 -6.86 3.42
CA HIS A 203 6.11 -7.55 2.85
C HIS A 203 4.97 -7.64 3.86
N CYS A 204 3.83 -7.06 3.49
CA CYS A 204 2.60 -7.10 4.27
C CYS A 204 1.42 -6.95 3.32
N ARG A 205 0.33 -7.64 3.68
CA ARG A 205 -0.91 -7.66 2.92
C ARG A 205 -1.48 -6.25 2.71
N VAL A 206 -1.44 -5.39 3.72
CA VAL A 206 -1.96 -4.01 3.64
C VAL A 206 -1.20 -3.18 2.62
N VAL A 207 0.14 -3.18 2.71
CA VAL A 207 0.99 -2.39 1.80
C VAL A 207 0.85 -2.92 0.37
N THR A 208 0.79 -4.24 0.21
CA THR A 208 0.55 -4.87 -1.11
C THR A 208 -0.81 -4.47 -1.69
N GLN A 209 -1.87 -4.42 -0.88
CA GLN A 209 -3.17 -3.91 -1.31
C GLN A 209 -3.10 -2.44 -1.77
N TRP A 210 -2.35 -1.59 -1.09
CA TRP A 210 -2.19 -0.19 -1.49
C TRP A 210 -1.48 -0.05 -2.83
N TYR A 211 -0.38 -0.77 -3.04
CA TYR A 211 0.31 -0.78 -4.33
C TYR A 211 -0.59 -1.27 -5.48
N ILE A 212 -1.35 -2.33 -5.24
CA ILE A 212 -2.30 -2.86 -6.23
C ILE A 212 -3.43 -1.86 -6.50
N SER A 213 -3.99 -1.22 -5.46
CA SER A 213 -5.01 -0.19 -5.66
C SER A 213 -4.48 0.97 -6.50
N LEU A 214 -3.22 1.36 -6.29
CA LEU A 214 -2.59 2.43 -7.05
C LEU A 214 -2.34 2.04 -8.50
N ALA A 215 -1.91 0.80 -8.76
CA ALA A 215 -1.77 0.26 -10.11
C ALA A 215 -3.11 0.20 -10.86
N LEU A 216 -4.21 -0.17 -10.17
CA LEU A 216 -5.56 -0.13 -10.75
C LEU A 216 -6.00 1.29 -11.09
N ASP A 217 -5.70 2.26 -10.22
CA ASP A 217 -6.03 3.67 -10.42
C ASP A 217 -5.24 4.27 -11.60
N ALA A 218 -3.95 3.94 -11.71
CA ALA A 218 -3.10 4.33 -12.83
C ALA A 218 -3.59 3.72 -14.16
N ALA A 219 -3.88 2.41 -14.17
CA ALA A 219 -4.41 1.71 -15.34
C ALA A 219 -5.77 2.29 -15.78
N LEU A 220 -6.63 2.63 -14.82
CA LEU A 220 -7.92 3.27 -15.11
C LEU A 220 -7.77 4.68 -15.66
N ALA A 221 -6.83 5.48 -15.13
CA ALA A 221 -6.53 6.81 -15.64
C ALA A 221 -6.01 6.74 -17.08
N ARG A 222 -5.09 5.82 -17.39
CA ARG A 222 -4.58 5.57 -18.75
C ARG A 222 -5.69 5.13 -19.70
N LYS A 223 -6.52 4.15 -19.32
CA LYS A 223 -7.65 3.70 -20.15
C LYS A 223 -8.67 4.81 -20.43
N LYS A 224 -8.90 5.73 -19.48
CA LYS A 224 -9.75 6.91 -19.70
C LYS A 224 -9.11 7.90 -20.66
N ARG A 225 -7.80 8.16 -20.54
CA ARG A 225 -7.04 8.99 -21.48
C ARG A 225 -7.11 8.41 -22.90
N ASP A 226 -6.91 7.10 -23.04
CA ASP A 226 -6.98 6.40 -24.33
C ASP A 226 -8.37 6.46 -24.97
N ALA A 227 -9.44 6.44 -24.16
CA ALA A 227 -10.81 6.64 -24.64
C ALA A 227 -11.10 8.11 -25.05
N GLY A 228 -10.28 9.06 -24.59
CA GLY A 228 -10.36 10.47 -24.97
C GLY A 228 -9.44 10.86 -26.13
N ASP A 229 -8.45 10.03 -26.45
CA ASP A 229 -7.44 10.33 -27.48
C ASP A 229 -7.90 9.88 -28.87
N ASP A 230 -8.48 10.84 -29.61
CA ASP A 230 -8.94 10.64 -30.98
C ASP A 230 -7.82 10.19 -31.93
N SER A 231 -6.56 10.59 -31.68
CA SER A 231 -5.43 10.22 -32.54
C SER A 231 -5.12 8.72 -32.44
N ARG A 232 -5.11 8.19 -31.21
CA ARG A 232 -4.95 6.77 -30.93
C ARG A 232 -6.12 5.96 -31.49
N ILE A 233 -7.36 6.42 -31.32
CA ILE A 233 -8.54 5.74 -31.87
C ILE A 233 -8.47 5.68 -33.41
N ARG A 234 -8.04 6.76 -34.07
CA ARG A 234 -7.85 6.80 -35.53
C ARG A 234 -6.80 5.82 -36.02
N SER A 235 -5.70 5.65 -35.28
CA SER A 235 -4.65 4.67 -35.61
C SER A 235 -5.14 3.22 -35.54
N MET A 236 -6.18 2.94 -34.75
CA MET A 236 -6.76 1.60 -34.60
C MET A 236 -7.77 1.22 -35.70
N LEU A 237 -8.16 2.16 -36.56
CA LEU A 237 -9.12 1.91 -37.66
C LEU A 237 -8.42 1.21 -38.83
N LYS A 238 -8.92 0.02 -39.20
CA LYS A 238 -8.36 -0.80 -40.31
C LYS A 238 -8.65 -0.25 -41.70
N ARG A 239 -9.71 0.55 -41.87
CA ARG A 239 -10.14 1.10 -43.15
C ARG A 239 -10.37 2.59 -42.98
N ARG A 240 -9.45 3.39 -43.52
CA ARG A 240 -9.57 4.84 -43.58
C ARG A 240 -9.89 5.27 -45.01
N TRP A 241 -10.70 6.30 -45.15
CA TRP A 241 -10.88 7.02 -46.39
C TRP A 241 -9.52 7.57 -46.83
N PRO A 242 -9.17 7.50 -48.13
CA PRO A 242 -7.91 8.04 -48.60
C PRO A 242 -7.90 9.57 -48.45
N THR A 243 -7.34 10.05 -47.34
CA THR A 243 -7.11 11.46 -47.04
C THR A 243 -5.61 11.71 -46.93
N MET A 244 -5.18 12.96 -47.14
CA MET A 244 -3.77 13.32 -47.01
C MET A 244 -3.23 13.11 -45.59
N SER A 245 -4.07 13.14 -44.54
CA SER A 245 -3.65 12.77 -43.17
C SER A 245 -3.29 11.30 -42.97
N VAL A 246 -3.60 10.42 -43.93
CA VAL A 246 -3.10 9.03 -43.93
C VAL A 246 -1.65 8.97 -44.42
N LEU A 247 -1.26 9.87 -45.33
CA LEU A 247 0.08 9.93 -45.92
C LEU A 247 1.04 10.81 -45.11
N PHE A 248 0.53 11.86 -44.48
CA PHE A 248 1.30 12.82 -43.68
C PHE A 248 0.61 13.07 -42.33
N PRO A 249 0.83 12.21 -41.32
CA PRO A 249 0.14 12.30 -40.04
C PRO A 249 0.64 13.44 -39.13
N GLU A 250 1.81 14.01 -39.40
CA GLU A 250 2.48 14.98 -38.51
C GLU A 250 2.02 16.43 -38.71
N ILE A 251 1.34 16.73 -39.80
CA ILE A 251 0.96 18.11 -40.12
C ILE A 251 -0.50 18.32 -39.73
N GLU A 252 -0.70 19.09 -38.68
CA GLU A 252 -2.02 19.52 -38.22
C GLU A 252 -2.78 20.24 -39.35
N HIS A 253 -4.09 19.98 -39.47
CA HIS A 253 -4.98 20.58 -40.47
C HIS A 253 -4.73 20.19 -41.95
N ILE A 254 -3.87 19.22 -42.26
CA ILE A 254 -3.66 18.76 -43.65
C ILE A 254 -4.95 18.40 -44.38
N ASP A 255 -5.88 17.74 -43.69
CA ASP A 255 -7.15 17.35 -44.30
C ASP A 255 -7.97 18.58 -44.71
N GLN A 256 -7.93 19.66 -43.94
CA GLN A 256 -8.63 20.89 -44.27
C GLN A 256 -8.03 21.55 -45.52
N VAL A 257 -6.70 21.59 -45.63
CA VAL A 257 -6.00 22.11 -46.81
C VAL A 257 -6.27 21.24 -48.04
N TRP A 258 -6.26 19.92 -47.88
CA TRP A 258 -6.56 18.97 -48.95
C TRP A 258 -7.97 19.15 -49.52
N TYR A 259 -8.98 19.20 -48.65
CA TYR A 259 -10.37 19.39 -49.09
C TYR A 259 -10.63 20.79 -49.64
N LEU A 260 -9.91 21.81 -49.17
CA LEU A 260 -9.98 23.18 -49.70
C LEU A 260 -9.32 23.28 -51.08
N GLY A 261 -8.20 22.60 -51.31
CA GLY A 261 -7.58 22.51 -52.62
C GLY A 261 -8.47 21.78 -53.64
N LEU A 262 -9.10 20.68 -53.23
CA LEU A 262 -10.03 19.93 -54.07
C LEU A 262 -11.31 20.72 -54.37
N SER A 263 -11.86 21.46 -53.41
CA SER A 263 -13.05 22.28 -53.66
C SER A 263 -12.75 23.47 -54.57
N MET A 264 -11.62 24.15 -54.40
CA MET A 264 -11.18 25.19 -55.34
C MET A 264 -10.93 24.62 -56.75
N GLY A 265 -10.31 23.44 -56.84
CA GLY A 265 -10.11 22.73 -58.11
C GLY A 265 -11.43 22.39 -58.81
N ALA A 266 -12.45 21.92 -58.06
CA ALA A 266 -13.80 21.69 -58.58
C ALA A 266 -14.43 22.98 -59.13
N ILE A 267 -14.34 24.09 -58.38
CA ILE A 267 -14.91 25.38 -58.78
C ILE A 267 -14.21 25.91 -60.03
N ALA A 268 -12.88 25.83 -60.10
CA ALA A 268 -12.12 26.24 -61.28
C ALA A 268 -12.47 25.40 -62.53
N CYS A 269 -12.63 24.08 -62.37
CA CYS A 269 -13.04 23.20 -63.48
C CYS A 269 -14.47 23.50 -63.94
N LEU A 270 -15.39 23.85 -63.03
CA LEU A 270 -16.74 24.29 -63.37
C LEU A 270 -16.74 25.61 -64.14
N LEU A 271 -15.91 26.58 -63.71
CA LEU A 271 -15.80 27.88 -64.38
C LEU A 271 -15.17 27.79 -65.78
N MET A 272 -14.27 26.83 -66.00
CA MET A 272 -13.64 26.58 -67.30
C MET A 272 -14.40 25.57 -68.18
N GLU A 273 -15.63 25.19 -67.79
CA GLU A 273 -16.47 24.21 -68.51
C GLU A 273 -15.79 22.85 -68.77
N LEU A 274 -14.83 22.46 -67.92
CA LEU A 274 -14.13 21.18 -67.97
C LEU A 274 -14.97 20.09 -67.28
N TRP A 275 -16.14 19.79 -67.83
CA TRP A 275 -17.13 18.88 -67.26
C TRP A 275 -16.59 17.48 -66.96
N LEU A 276 -15.69 16.96 -67.80
CA LEU A 276 -15.06 15.65 -67.61
C LEU A 276 -14.22 15.55 -66.32
N LEU A 277 -13.68 16.67 -65.84
CA LEU A 277 -12.92 16.73 -64.60
C LEU A 277 -13.79 17.17 -63.42
N ALA A 278 -14.74 18.08 -63.63
CA ALA A 278 -15.61 18.60 -62.58
C ALA A 278 -16.54 17.52 -61.99
N VAL A 279 -17.19 16.73 -62.84
CA VAL A 279 -18.14 15.67 -62.40
C VAL A 279 -17.50 14.63 -61.48
N PRO A 280 -16.36 14.00 -61.82
CA PRO A 280 -15.73 13.02 -60.92
C PRO A 280 -15.22 13.64 -59.62
N LEU A 281 -14.77 14.90 -59.65
CA LEU A 281 -14.26 15.60 -58.46
C LEU A 281 -15.38 15.92 -57.46
N ILE A 282 -16.54 16.37 -57.96
CA ILE A 282 -17.76 16.55 -57.15
C ILE A 282 -18.25 15.22 -56.58
N LEU A 283 -18.22 14.16 -57.39
CA LEU A 283 -18.63 12.82 -56.96
C LEU A 283 -17.68 12.26 -55.88
N TRP A 284 -16.38 12.47 -56.03
CA TRP A 284 -15.37 12.13 -55.02
C TRP A 284 -15.57 12.90 -53.71
N LEU A 285 -15.84 14.22 -53.78
CA LEU A 285 -16.14 15.04 -52.61
C LEU A 285 -17.40 14.56 -51.88
N ASN A 286 -18.47 14.23 -52.61
CA ASN A 286 -19.69 13.66 -52.03
C ASN A 286 -19.46 12.29 -51.37
N LEU A 287 -18.69 11.41 -52.02
CA LEU A 287 -18.30 10.12 -51.44
C LEU A 287 -17.45 10.30 -50.18
N SER A 288 -16.56 11.29 -50.15
CA SER A 288 -15.72 11.58 -48.99
C SER A 288 -16.55 11.99 -47.77
N LEU A 289 -17.64 12.72 -47.97
CA LEU A 289 -18.56 13.13 -46.91
C LEU A 289 -19.29 11.91 -46.31
N GLY A 290 -19.65 10.94 -47.15
CA GLY A 290 -20.18 9.65 -46.73
C GLY A 290 -19.14 8.77 -46.00
N GLY A 291 -17.89 8.77 -46.49
CA GLY A 291 -16.75 8.10 -45.86
C GLY A 291 -16.49 8.63 -44.45
N HIS A 292 -16.33 9.94 -44.28
CA HIS A 292 -16.13 10.60 -42.99
C HIS A 292 -17.25 10.33 -41.99
N ARG A 293 -18.51 10.29 -42.45
CA ARG A 293 -19.64 9.91 -41.58
C ARG A 293 -19.55 8.47 -41.10
N ARG A 294 -19.10 7.53 -41.93
CA ARG A 294 -18.87 6.13 -41.54
C ARG A 294 -17.71 6.03 -40.57
N GLU A 295 -16.60 6.70 -40.85
CA GLU A 295 -15.44 6.73 -39.96
C GLU A 295 -15.79 7.32 -38.59
N ARG A 296 -16.53 8.43 -38.53
CA ARG A 296 -17.00 9.00 -37.26
C ARG A 296 -17.85 8.01 -36.47
N LYS A 297 -18.79 7.32 -37.13
CA LYS A 297 -19.59 6.27 -36.48
C LYS A 297 -18.71 5.12 -35.97
N GLU A 298 -17.70 4.71 -36.73
CA GLU A 298 -16.75 3.68 -36.30
C GLU A 298 -15.89 4.17 -35.11
N MET A 299 -15.41 5.42 -35.14
CA MET A 299 -14.69 6.04 -34.03
C MET A 299 -15.56 6.12 -32.77
N GLU A 300 -16.81 6.56 -32.89
CA GLU A 300 -17.76 6.63 -31.78
C GLU A 300 -18.04 5.24 -31.20
N ALA A 301 -18.23 4.23 -32.05
CA ALA A 301 -18.42 2.84 -31.61
C ALA A 301 -17.18 2.31 -30.88
N ARG A 302 -15.97 2.61 -31.38
CA ARG A 302 -14.71 2.24 -30.73
C ARG A 302 -14.50 2.98 -29.41
N ARG A 303 -14.82 4.26 -29.37
CA ARG A 303 -14.80 5.08 -28.15
C ARG A 303 -15.75 4.52 -27.09
N ALA A 304 -16.96 4.14 -27.49
CA ALA A 304 -17.93 3.49 -26.60
C ALA A 304 -17.40 2.14 -26.07
N GLN A 305 -16.76 1.34 -26.92
CA GLN A 305 -16.13 0.07 -26.53
C GLN A 305 -14.97 0.28 -25.52
N LEU A 306 -14.13 1.30 -25.73
CA LEU A 306 -13.04 1.63 -24.79
C LEU A 306 -13.61 2.17 -23.47
N ALA A 307 -14.63 3.03 -23.52
CA ALA A 307 -15.32 3.54 -22.34
C ALA A 307 -15.99 2.41 -21.54
N SER A 308 -16.63 1.44 -22.19
CA SER A 308 -17.25 0.29 -21.50
C SER A 308 -16.20 -0.59 -20.81
N ARG A 309 -15.02 -0.77 -21.44
CA ARG A 309 -13.87 -1.47 -20.84
C ARG A 309 -13.27 -0.70 -19.65
N ALA A 310 -13.24 0.62 -19.70
CA ALA A 310 -12.85 1.44 -18.56
C ALA A 310 -13.87 1.34 -17.40
N GLN A 311 -15.16 1.27 -17.71
CA GLN A 311 -16.24 1.10 -16.73
C GLN A 311 -16.18 -0.28 -16.04
N SER A 312 -15.87 -1.34 -16.77
CA SER A 312 -15.69 -2.67 -16.17
C SER A 312 -14.48 -2.72 -15.24
N LEU A 313 -13.35 -2.10 -15.64
CA LEU A 313 -12.18 -1.97 -14.76
C LEU A 313 -12.50 -1.14 -13.52
N LYS A 314 -13.24 -0.03 -13.66
CA LYS A 314 -13.71 0.78 -12.53
C LYS A 314 -14.51 -0.05 -11.54
N THR A 315 -15.40 -0.90 -12.04
CA THR A 315 -16.23 -1.76 -11.18
C THR A 315 -15.40 -2.77 -10.40
N VAL A 316 -14.37 -3.36 -11.03
CA VAL A 316 -13.43 -4.26 -10.35
C VAL A 316 -12.60 -3.50 -9.31
N ARG A 317 -12.10 -2.31 -9.67
CA ARG A 317 -11.36 -1.42 -8.75
C ARG A 317 -12.20 -1.04 -7.54
N ASP A 318 -13.45 -0.62 -7.74
CA ASP A 318 -14.33 -0.22 -6.65
C ASP A 318 -14.66 -1.43 -5.76
N ARG A 319 -14.91 -2.62 -6.32
CA ARG A 319 -15.09 -3.84 -5.51
C ARG A 319 -13.84 -4.20 -4.71
N PHE A 320 -12.65 -4.02 -5.28
CA PHE A 320 -11.39 -4.25 -4.59
C PHE A 320 -11.17 -3.25 -3.45
N SER A 321 -11.41 -1.95 -3.69
CA SER A 321 -11.25 -0.91 -2.66
C SER A 321 -12.22 -1.08 -1.48
N HIS A 322 -13.38 -1.69 -1.72
CA HIS A 322 -14.36 -2.02 -0.68
C HIS A 322 -14.11 -3.40 -0.03
N ASN A 323 -12.94 -4.02 -0.25
CA ASN A 323 -12.56 -5.35 0.26
C ASN A 323 -13.53 -6.49 -0.12
N GLN A 324 -14.34 -6.32 -1.17
CA GLN A 324 -15.29 -7.35 -1.64
C GLN A 324 -14.61 -8.38 -2.54
N LEU A 325 -13.42 -8.07 -3.06
CA LEU A 325 -12.60 -8.95 -3.88
C LEU A 325 -11.26 -9.23 -3.17
N PRO A 326 -10.95 -10.49 -2.83
CA PRO A 326 -9.64 -10.83 -2.29
C PRO A 326 -8.56 -10.76 -3.38
N LEU A 327 -7.32 -10.51 -2.96
CA LEU A 327 -6.12 -10.39 -3.82
C LEU A 327 -5.99 -11.55 -4.82
N GLU A 328 -6.21 -12.79 -4.34
CA GLU A 328 -6.06 -14.03 -5.12
C GLU A 328 -7.00 -14.09 -6.33
N ARG A 329 -8.21 -13.54 -6.19
CA ARG A 329 -9.22 -13.54 -7.26
C ARG A 329 -9.02 -12.39 -8.25
N LEU A 330 -8.16 -11.42 -7.93
CA LEU A 330 -7.90 -10.27 -8.79
C LEU A 330 -7.03 -10.64 -10.00
N ALA A 331 -6.01 -11.48 -9.82
CA ALA A 331 -5.08 -11.88 -10.88
C ALA A 331 -5.77 -12.41 -12.16
N PRO A 332 -6.71 -13.39 -12.10
CA PRO A 332 -7.39 -13.86 -13.30
C PRO A 332 -8.32 -12.80 -13.91
N MET A 333 -8.94 -11.94 -13.10
CA MET A 333 -9.79 -10.85 -13.61
C MET A 333 -8.97 -9.79 -14.34
N LEU A 334 -7.77 -9.46 -13.86
CA LEU A 334 -6.88 -8.52 -14.54
C LEU A 334 -6.38 -9.05 -15.88
N ARG A 335 -6.03 -10.34 -15.97
CA ARG A 335 -5.66 -10.98 -17.24
C ARG A 335 -6.78 -10.94 -18.28
N GLN A 336 -8.04 -11.06 -17.84
CA GLN A 336 -9.20 -10.93 -18.74
C GLN A 336 -9.45 -9.47 -19.16
N LEU A 337 -9.16 -8.51 -18.29
CA LEU A 337 -9.35 -7.08 -18.55
C LEU A 337 -8.20 -6.42 -19.32
N ASP A 338 -7.06 -7.11 -19.42
CA ASP A 338 -5.86 -6.67 -20.13
C ASP A 338 -5.43 -7.73 -21.14
N GLU A 339 -6.20 -7.86 -22.22
CA GLU A 339 -6.03 -8.84 -23.30
C GLU A 339 -4.67 -8.76 -24.03
N LYS A 340 -3.87 -7.71 -23.81
CA LYS A 340 -2.61 -7.44 -24.50
C LYS A 340 -1.42 -7.11 -23.60
N GLY A 341 -1.61 -7.06 -22.27
CA GLY A 341 -0.57 -6.63 -21.33
C GLY A 341 -0.16 -5.16 -21.53
N GLU A 342 -1.07 -4.30 -22.00
CA GLU A 342 -0.77 -2.88 -22.26
C GLU A 342 -0.77 -2.04 -20.97
N TYR A 343 -1.41 -2.53 -19.91
CA TYR A 343 -1.73 -1.74 -18.73
C TYR A 343 -1.22 -2.32 -17.41
N PHE A 344 -1.01 -3.64 -17.32
CA PHE A 344 -0.44 -4.29 -16.14
C PHE A 344 0.85 -5.01 -16.49
N ASP A 345 1.90 -4.70 -15.73
CA ASP A 345 3.22 -5.32 -15.85
C ASP A 345 3.33 -6.58 -14.99
N ASP A 346 4.32 -7.43 -15.28
CA ASP A 346 4.59 -8.69 -14.59
C ASP A 346 4.83 -8.49 -13.08
N ARG A 347 5.35 -7.31 -12.69
CA ARG A 347 5.56 -6.90 -11.30
C ARG A 347 4.25 -6.85 -10.51
N VAL A 348 3.15 -6.42 -11.13
CA VAL A 348 1.82 -6.39 -10.49
C VAL A 348 1.34 -7.80 -10.19
N PHE A 349 1.59 -8.75 -11.12
CA PHE A 349 1.27 -10.15 -10.91
C PHE A 349 2.18 -10.82 -9.87
N ALA A 350 3.45 -10.43 -9.79
CA ALA A 350 4.35 -10.88 -8.72
C ALA A 350 3.85 -10.45 -7.33
N LEU A 351 3.41 -9.19 -7.19
CA LEU A 351 2.81 -8.68 -5.94
C LEU A 351 1.52 -9.41 -5.55
N LEU A 352 0.69 -9.78 -6.53
CA LEU A 352 -0.53 -10.55 -6.30
C LEU A 352 -0.28 -11.98 -5.81
N ASN A 353 0.87 -12.54 -6.15
CA ASN A 353 1.27 -13.89 -5.75
C ASN A 353 2.05 -13.93 -4.43
N LEU A 354 2.54 -12.79 -3.95
CA LEU A 354 3.38 -12.68 -2.76
C LEU A 354 2.74 -13.27 -1.50
N HIS A 355 1.43 -13.06 -1.32
CA HIS A 355 0.69 -13.51 -0.14
C HIS A 355 -0.17 -14.76 -0.37
N GLN A 356 -0.04 -15.44 -1.51
CA GLN A 356 -0.84 -16.64 -1.82
C GLN A 356 -0.44 -17.87 -0.98
N PHE A 357 0.79 -17.89 -0.46
CA PHE A 357 1.34 -19.02 0.29
C PHE A 357 1.56 -18.73 1.78
N ALA A 358 1.27 -17.51 2.23
CA ALA A 358 1.35 -17.12 3.64
C ALA A 358 -0.01 -17.35 4.31
N ALA A 359 -0.29 -18.61 4.67
CA ALA A 359 -1.45 -19.03 5.45
C ALA A 359 -1.07 -19.28 6.91
#